data_AF-J9H7G0-F1
#
_entry.id   AF-J9H7G0-F1
#
_cell.length_a   1.000
_cell.length_b   1.000
_cell.length_c   1.000
_cell.angle_alpha   90.00
_cell.angle_beta   90.00
_cell.angle_gamma   90.00
#
_symmetry.space_group_name_H-M   'P 1'
#
loop_
_entity.id
_entity.type
_entity.pdbx_description
1 polymer ?
#
loop_
_entity_poly.entity_id
_entity_poly.type
_entity_poly.pdbx_seq_one_letter_code
_entity_poly.pdbx_strand_id
1 'polypeptide(L)' 'MYVKVYHSSIKFDLDNSLKTLLDCLQMVEAITDDKLCFQIEAEKKIDKYHPRIEFALLEVNEQKRIFNL' A
#
# COMPACT_ATOMS: atom_id res chain seq x y z
N MET A 1 -4.44 2.47 3.37
CA MET A 1 -3.59 1.31 3.07
C MET A 1 -2.55 1.18 4.16
N TYR A 2 -2.37 -0.03 4.69
CA TYR A 2 -1.26 -0.36 5.60
C TYR A 2 -0.20 -1.08 4.80
N VAL A 3 1.06 -0.70 4.95
CA VAL A 3 2.18 -1.31 4.22
C VAL A 3 3.42 -1.39 5.09
N LYS A 4 4.08 -2.56 5.05
CA LYS A 4 5.38 -2.81 5.65
C LYS A 4 6.35 -3.19 4.55
N VAL A 5 7.39 -2.39 4.39
CA VAL A 5 8.42 -2.62 3.37
C VAL A 5 9.66 -3.13 4.08
N TYR A 6 10.01 -4.39 3.81
CA TYR A 6 11.22 -5.02 4.33
C TYR A 6 12.32 -4.88 3.29
N HIS A 7 13.28 -4.00 3.56
CA HIS A 7 14.44 -3.79 2.72
C HIS A 7 15.62 -4.64 3.19
N SER A 8 16.49 -5.01 2.25
CA SER A 8 17.74 -5.70 2.56
C SER A 8 18.81 -4.80 3.19
N SER A 9 18.62 -3.47 3.13
CA SER A 9 19.55 -2.45 3.63
C SER A 9 18.82 -1.15 3.98
N ILE A 10 19.41 -0.35 4.87
CA ILE A 10 18.84 0.94 5.29
C ILE A 10 18.87 2.03 4.22
N LYS A 11 19.71 1.85 3.19
CA LYS A 11 19.91 2.84 2.10
C LYS A 11 18.69 3.04 1.20
N PHE A 12 17.74 2.10 1.21
CA PHE A 12 16.58 2.14 0.33
C PHE A 12 15.46 2.97 0.94
N ASP A 13 14.80 3.77 0.11
CA ASP A 13 13.69 4.63 0.50
C ASP A 13 12.33 3.97 0.27
N LEU A 14 11.33 4.43 1.03
CA LEU A 14 9.96 3.92 0.95
C LEU A 14 9.25 4.36 -0.32
N ASP A 15 9.52 5.57 -0.81
CA ASP A 15 8.83 6.22 -1.94
C ASP A 15 8.79 5.35 -3.22
N ASN A 16 9.94 4.80 -3.62
CA ASN A 16 10.07 3.94 -4.78
C ASN A 16 9.25 2.65 -4.62
N SER A 17 9.23 2.10 -3.41
CA SER A 17 8.48 0.89 -3.10
C SER A 17 6.98 1.14 -3.10
N LEU A 18 6.56 2.28 -2.55
CA LEU A 18 5.15 2.69 -2.53
C LEU A 18 4.64 2.99 -3.93
N LYS A 19 5.41 3.72 -4.75
CA LYS A 19 5.02 4.02 -6.13
C LYS A 19 4.86 2.73 -6.94
N THR A 20 5.84 1.84 -6.86
CA THR A 20 5.79 0.52 -7.51
C THR A 20 4.59 -0.30 -7.04
N LEU A 21 4.30 -0.31 -5.73
CA LEU A 21 3.15 -1.04 -5.19
C LEU A 21 1.83 -0.51 -5.73
N LEU A 22 1.63 0.82 -5.75
CA LEU A 22 0.43 1.45 -6.29
C LEU A 22 0.25 1.15 -7.79
N ASP A 23 1.33 1.27 -8.56
CA ASP A 23 1.32 0.96 -9.99
C ASP A 23 0.94 -0.50 -10.25
N CYS A 24 1.47 -1.45 -9.45
CA CYS A 24 1.10 -2.86 -9.53
C CYS A 24 -0.38 -3.08 -9.18
N LEU A 25 -0.90 -2.42 -8.13
CA LEU A 25 -2.30 -2.55 -7.73
C LEU A 25 -3.26 -1.99 -8.79
N GLN A 26 -2.89 -0.90 -9.46
CA GLN A 26 -3.64 -0.35 -10.59
C GLN A 26 -3.58 -1.29 -11.80
N MET A 27 -2.40 -1.83 -12.10
CA MET A 27 -2.19 -2.73 -13.24
C MET A 27 -3.02 -4.02 -13.16
N VAL A 28 -3.21 -4.56 -11.95
CA VAL A 28 -4.06 -5.75 -11.72
C VAL A 28 -5.52 -5.39 -11.41
N GLU A 29 -5.89 -4.12 -11.55
CA GLU A 29 -7.24 -3.60 -11.29
C GLU A 29 -7.75 -3.83 -9.85
N ALA A 30 -6.84 -4.05 -8.88
CA ALA A 30 -7.19 -4.13 -7.47
C ALA A 30 -7.62 -2.78 -6.89
N ILE A 31 -7.08 -1.68 -7.45
CA ILE A 31 -7.55 -0.32 -7.25
C ILE A 31 -7.75 0.34 -8.62
N THR A 32 -8.79 1.16 -8.76
CA THR A 32 -9.11 1.82 -10.03
C THR A 32 -8.24 3.05 -10.28
N ASP A 33 -7.93 3.80 -9.21
CA ASP A 33 -7.14 5.03 -9.27
C ASP A 33 -6.38 5.19 -7.93
N ASP A 34 -5.07 5.41 -7.98
CA ASP A 34 -4.21 5.62 -6.82
C ASP A 34 -4.54 6.93 -6.09
N LYS A 35 -5.18 7.90 -6.77
CA LYS A 35 -5.71 9.13 -6.15
C LYS A 35 -6.80 8.86 -5.11
N LEU A 36 -7.46 7.70 -5.17
CA LEU A 36 -8.47 7.29 -4.18
C LEU A 36 -7.84 6.69 -2.92
N CYS A 37 -6.51 6.53 -2.87
CA CYS A 37 -5.80 6.10 -1.69
C CYS A 37 -5.59 7.28 -0.73
N PHE A 38 -6.62 7.63 0.05
CA PHE A 38 -6.63 8.82 0.92
C PHE A 38 -5.64 8.76 2.09
N GLN A 39 -5.23 7.56 2.51
CA GLN A 39 -4.32 7.38 3.64
C GLN A 39 -3.41 6.18 3.39
N ILE A 40 -2.11 6.36 3.60
CA ILE A 40 -1.10 5.30 3.58
C ILE A 40 -0.33 5.36 4.90
N GLU A 41 -0.34 4.27 5.63
CA GLU A 41 0.51 4.05 6.79
C GLU A 41 1.62 3.09 6.40
N ALA A 42 2.85 3.61 6.32
CA ALA A 42 4.01 2.89 5.84
C ALA A 42 5.05 2.68 6.95
N GLU A 43 5.47 1.44 7.15
CA GLU A 43 6.59 1.09 8.03
C GLU A 43 7.79 0.63 7.20
N LYS A 44 8.97 1.21 7.48
CA LYS A 44 10.25 0.73 6.96
C LYS A 44 10.83 -0.32 7.92
N LYS A 45 11.19 -1.48 7.38
CA LYS A 45 11.83 -2.57 8.11
C LYS A 45 13.08 -3.06 7.39
N ILE A 46 13.99 -3.66 8.15
CA ILE A 46 15.21 -4.26 7.60
C ILE A 46 15.13 -5.78 7.76
N ASP A 47 15.15 -6.49 6.64
CA ASP A 47 15.30 -7.93 6.55
C ASP A 47 16.30 -8.24 5.43
N LYS A 48 17.55 -8.47 5.80
CA LYS A 48 18.65 -8.69 4.86
C LYS A 48 18.44 -9.92 3.98
N TYR A 49 17.73 -10.93 4.50
CA TYR A 49 17.64 -12.25 3.88
C TYR A 49 16.35 -12.42 3.09
N HIS A 50 15.24 -11.81 3.53
CA HIS A 50 13.93 -11.96 2.89
C HIS A 50 13.22 -10.60 2.69
N PRO A 51 13.73 -9.76 1.77
CA PRO A 51 13.08 -8.50 1.43
C PRO A 51 11.72 -8.78 0.78
N ARG A 52 10.70 -8.04 1.22
CA ARG A 52 9.31 -8.24 0.81
C ARG A 52 8.46 -7.03 1.15
N ILE A 53 7.25 -7.01 0.61
CA ILE A 53 6.21 -6.04 0.96
C ILE A 53 5.03 -6.82 1.54
N GLU A 54 4.61 -6.44 2.74
CA GLU A 54 3.36 -6.90 3.34
C GLU A 54 2.39 -5.72 3.32
N PHE A 55 1.19 -5.89 2.80
CA PHE A 55 0.22 -4.81 2.70
C PHE A 55 -1.22 -5.28 2.94
N ALA A 56 -2.06 -4.33 3.33
CA ALA A 56 -3.50 -4.51 3.47
C ALA A 56 -4.23 -3.26 2.96
N LEU A 57 -5.29 -3.50 2.18
CA LEU A 57 -6.20 -2.46 1.70
C LEU A 57 -7.45 -2.46 2.56
N LEU A 58 -7.88 -1.26 2.97
CA LEU A 58 -9.13 -1.04 3.69
C LEU A 58 -9.98 -0.10 2.84
N GLU A 59 -11.15 -0.56 2.43
CA GLU A 59 -12.11 0.26 1.72
C GLU A 59 -12.81 1.21 2.71
N VAL A 60 -12.67 2.52 2.50
CA VAL A 60 -13.19 3.56 3.39
C VAL A 60 -14.50 4.19 2.89
N ASN A 61 -15.15 3.59 1.88
CA ASN A 61 -16.26 4.23 1.18
C ASN A 61 -17.47 4.43 2.11
N GLU A 62 -17.71 5.68 2.54
CA GLU A 62 -18.87 6.07 3.36
C GLU A 62 -20.20 5.86 2.63
N GLN A 63 -20.20 5.80 1.30
CA GLN A 63 -21.42 5.66 0.49
C GLN A 63 -22.14 4.30 0.65
N LYS A 64 -21.48 3.27 1.20
CA LYS A 64 -22.17 2.00 1.54
C LYS A 64 -23.11 2.13 2.75
N ARG A 65 -23.01 3.20 3.55
CA ARG A 65 -23.95 3.44 4.67
C ARG A 65 -25.27 4.10 4.26
N ILE A 66 -25.37 4.62 3.03
CA ILE A 66 -26.59 5.28 2.54
C ILE A 66 -27.72 4.26 2.30
N PHE A 67 -27.39 3.01 2.00
CA PHE A 67 -28.36 1.93 1.79
C PHE A 67 -28.64 1.07 3.03
N ASN A 68 -28.11 1.45 4.20
CA ASN A 68 -28.40 0.79 5.48
C ASN A 68 -29.48 1.54 6.29
N LEU A 69 -30.47 2.12 5.59
CA LEU A 69 -31.70 2.64 6.17
C LEU A 69 -32.79 1.57 6.21
#